data_AF-A0A928KXV1-F1
#
_entry.id   AF-A0A928KXV1-F1
#
_cell.length_a   1.000
_cell.length_b   1.000
_cell.length_c   1.000
_cell.angle_alpha   90.00
_cell.angle_beta   90.00
_cell.angle_gamma   90.00
#
_symmetry.space_group_name_H-M   'P 1'
#
loop_
_entity.id
_entity.type
_entity.pdbx_description
1 polymer ?
#
loop_
_entity_poly.entity_id
_entity_poly.type
_entity_poly.pdbx_seq_one_letter_code
_entity_poly.pdbx_strand_id
1 'polypeptide(L)'
;MEDIRLCFGTFASLLNKCRSEEVHQFDFLGDLIWGIDQYSRYISEAPAVTRLLKCELNYTLTEAAIKEKPTNDTLTNYIFEEVAPSIMEDKKKIVILTLIDIIRRDTSLSREKKELFKEYFFVDREQFLMESNFVFSDIVSKALLFTTFGNVKNKYNKGDVFVISDEYINTVTAPYLNDVDWDKGKQALTLTYIEIYNEFTHLIREYGIERFILYDDPKNGLSGSVFDNYSKFRESISHKMVNIDYRRDIWKMIALYLSNLDDYINFLSFNMVEVSPNIFHPIPDEIKAVFYESLNIRKNINKIYGKMTMAVFPHKKEEIMNRLII
;
A
#
# COMPACT_ATOMS: atom_id res chain seq x y z
N MET A 1 11.69 -14.14 8.36
CA MET A 1 10.26 -13.89 8.53
C MET A 1 9.59 -14.62 7.39
N GLU A 2 8.83 -15.66 7.71
CA GLU A 2 8.31 -16.65 6.74
C GLU A 2 7.34 -16.01 5.72
N ASP A 3 7.32 -16.56 4.50
CA ASP A 3 6.48 -16.10 3.38
C ASP A 3 5.02 -16.42 3.66
N ILE A 4 4.25 -15.44 4.12
CA ILE A 4 2.79 -15.54 4.26
C ILE A 4 2.18 -15.61 2.86
N ARG A 5 1.32 -16.60 2.62
CA ARG A 5 0.59 -16.74 1.35
C ARG A 5 -0.90 -16.44 1.50
N LEU A 6 -1.46 -15.80 0.46
CA LEU A 6 -2.90 -15.63 0.32
C LEU A 6 -3.52 -16.96 -0.10
N CYS A 7 -4.09 -17.69 0.86
CA CYS A 7 -4.84 -18.93 0.63
C CYS A 7 -6.14 -18.92 1.44
N PHE A 8 -7.02 -19.89 1.20
CA PHE A 8 -8.35 -19.89 1.84
C PHE A 8 -8.26 -19.82 3.37
N GLY A 9 -7.37 -20.59 3.98
CA GLY A 9 -7.21 -20.67 5.43
C GLY A 9 -6.69 -19.37 6.04
N THR A 10 -5.72 -18.69 5.42
CA THR A 10 -5.24 -17.38 5.93
C THR A 10 -6.30 -16.31 5.78
N PHE A 11 -6.95 -16.26 4.62
CA PHE A 11 -8.06 -15.34 4.33
C PHE A 11 -9.27 -15.55 5.27
N ALA A 12 -9.77 -16.77 5.38
CA ALA A 12 -10.93 -17.09 6.21
C ALA A 12 -10.63 -16.94 7.70
N SER A 13 -9.40 -17.21 8.14
CA SER A 13 -8.99 -17.00 9.54
C SER A 13 -8.99 -15.51 9.91
N LEU A 14 -8.55 -14.63 9.00
CA LEU A 14 -8.64 -13.19 9.18
C LEU A 14 -10.08 -12.74 9.36
N LEU A 15 -10.97 -13.13 8.43
CA LEU A 15 -12.38 -12.78 8.52
C LEU A 15 -13.04 -13.31 9.79
N ASN A 16 -12.78 -14.59 10.12
CA ASN A 16 -13.32 -15.22 11.32
C ASN A 16 -12.87 -14.51 12.60
N LYS A 17 -11.64 -13.97 12.66
CA LYS A 17 -11.17 -13.17 13.81
C LYS A 17 -11.84 -11.80 13.91
N CYS A 18 -12.32 -11.27 12.80
CA CYS A 18 -12.98 -9.96 12.72
C CYS A 18 -14.51 -10.05 12.79
N ARG A 19 -15.07 -11.26 12.86
CA ARG A 19 -16.52 -11.48 13.00
C ARG A 19 -17.07 -10.90 14.30
N SER A 20 -18.37 -10.61 14.33
CA SER A 20 -19.10 -10.30 15.56
C SER A 20 -19.03 -11.45 16.55
N GLU A 21 -18.82 -11.14 17.84
CA GLU A 21 -18.76 -12.14 18.91
C GLU A 21 -20.07 -12.95 19.03
N GLU A 22 -21.18 -12.38 18.58
CA GLU A 22 -22.51 -13.01 18.57
C GLU A 22 -22.67 -14.07 17.46
N VAL A 23 -21.81 -14.04 16.43
CA VAL A 23 -21.89 -14.97 15.30
C VAL A 23 -20.94 -16.14 15.53
N HIS A 24 -21.50 -17.36 15.50
CA HIS A 24 -20.72 -18.57 15.67
C HIS A 24 -19.82 -18.82 14.44
N GLN A 25 -18.57 -19.26 14.67
CA GLN A 25 -17.58 -19.47 13.61
C GLN A 25 -18.11 -20.39 12.49
N PHE A 26 -18.84 -21.44 12.86
CA PHE A 26 -19.35 -22.40 11.89
C PHE A 26 -20.37 -21.77 10.95
N ASP A 27 -21.30 -20.99 11.49
CA ASP A 27 -22.35 -20.33 10.71
C ASP A 27 -21.74 -19.26 9.79
N PHE A 28 -20.85 -18.42 10.34
CA PHE A 28 -20.12 -17.42 9.56
C PHE A 28 -19.38 -18.00 8.36
N LEU A 29 -18.68 -19.12 8.55
CA LEU A 29 -17.94 -19.76 7.47
C LEU A 29 -18.86 -20.51 6.51
N GLY A 30 -19.99 -21.02 6.99
CA GLY A 30 -21.07 -21.53 6.16
C GLY A 30 -21.55 -20.48 5.18
N ASP A 31 -21.89 -19.28 5.65
CA ASP A 31 -22.35 -18.17 4.82
C ASP A 31 -21.28 -17.72 3.82
N LEU A 32 -20.03 -17.58 4.26
CA LEU A 32 -18.92 -17.23 3.38
C LEU A 32 -18.77 -18.23 2.22
N ILE A 33 -18.89 -19.53 2.52
CA ILE A 33 -18.75 -20.60 1.53
C ILE A 33 -20.00 -20.74 0.66
N TRP A 34 -21.18 -20.46 1.21
CA TRP A 34 -22.45 -20.53 0.49
C TRP A 34 -22.46 -19.63 -0.75
N GLY A 35 -21.83 -18.46 -0.67
CA GLY A 35 -21.68 -17.54 -1.79
C GLY A 35 -20.91 -18.11 -3.00
N ILE A 36 -20.14 -19.18 -2.83
CA ILE A 36 -19.34 -19.80 -3.89
C ILE A 36 -19.69 -21.26 -4.20
N ASP A 37 -20.15 -22.03 -3.21
CA ASP A 37 -20.39 -23.46 -3.33
C ASP A 37 -21.43 -23.93 -2.31
N GLN A 38 -22.71 -23.81 -2.67
CA GLN A 38 -23.86 -24.12 -1.80
C GLN A 38 -23.95 -25.59 -1.38
N TYR A 39 -23.28 -26.49 -2.12
CA TYR A 39 -23.26 -27.93 -1.84
C TYR A 39 -21.95 -28.37 -1.17
N SER A 40 -21.13 -27.41 -0.74
CA SER A 40 -19.86 -27.69 -0.13
C SER A 40 -20.01 -28.47 1.16
N ARG A 41 -19.21 -29.54 1.32
CA ARG A 41 -19.06 -30.28 2.59
C ARG A 41 -18.68 -29.37 3.76
N TYR A 42 -18.07 -28.22 3.47
CA TYR A 42 -17.62 -27.27 4.49
C TYR A 42 -18.77 -26.44 5.09
N ILE A 43 -19.98 -26.51 4.54
CA ILE A 43 -21.17 -25.88 5.14
C ILE A 43 -21.77 -26.78 6.24
N SER A 44 -21.55 -28.09 6.18
CA SER A 44 -22.19 -29.06 7.10
C SER A 44 -21.21 -29.84 7.98
N GLU A 45 -19.91 -29.85 7.68
CA GLU A 45 -18.89 -30.61 8.42
C GLU A 45 -17.94 -29.72 9.24
N ALA A 46 -18.29 -29.41 10.50
CA ALA A 46 -17.46 -28.58 11.39
C ALA A 46 -15.98 -29.03 11.55
N PRO A 47 -15.66 -30.35 11.60
CA PRO A 47 -14.27 -30.79 11.62
C PRO A 47 -13.50 -30.46 10.34
N ALA A 48 -14.16 -30.49 9.18
CA ALA A 48 -13.53 -30.14 7.91
C ALA A 48 -13.23 -28.65 7.82
N VAL A 49 -14.15 -27.80 8.27
CA VAL A 49 -13.97 -26.34 8.38
C VAL A 49 -12.78 -25.99 9.26
N THR A 50 -12.70 -26.61 10.45
CA THR A 50 -11.58 -26.37 11.37
C THR A 50 -10.24 -26.69 10.73
N ARG A 51 -10.17 -27.77 9.94
CA ARG A 51 -8.95 -28.17 9.22
C ARG A 51 -8.65 -27.26 8.03
N LEU A 52 -9.65 -26.69 7.37
CA LEU A 52 -9.45 -25.67 6.33
C LEU A 52 -8.84 -24.40 6.91
N LEU A 53 -9.39 -23.88 8.02
CA LEU A 53 -8.84 -22.70 8.69
C LEU A 53 -7.39 -22.91 9.11
N LYS A 54 -7.07 -24.11 9.63
CA LYS A 54 -5.71 -24.50 10.02
C LYS A 54 -4.78 -24.83 8.85
N CYS A 55 -5.20 -24.59 7.61
CA CYS A 55 -4.40 -24.91 6.42
C CYS A 55 -4.02 -26.41 6.32
N GLU A 56 -4.74 -27.31 6.98
CA GLU A 56 -4.44 -28.75 7.00
C GLU A 56 -5.10 -29.51 5.83
N LEU A 57 -6.10 -28.89 5.22
CA LEU A 57 -6.90 -29.40 4.13
C LEU A 57 -6.92 -28.39 2.97
N ASN A 58 -6.88 -28.86 1.73
CA ASN A 58 -7.11 -27.99 0.57
C ASN A 58 -8.61 -27.73 0.43
N TYR A 59 -8.97 -26.52 0.01
CA TYR A 59 -10.33 -26.26 -0.43
C TYR A 59 -10.62 -27.09 -1.69
N THR A 60 -11.82 -27.67 -1.76
CA THR A 60 -12.27 -28.48 -2.89
C THR A 60 -13.67 -28.00 -3.26
N LEU A 61 -13.85 -27.59 -4.51
CA LEU A 61 -15.13 -27.20 -5.06
C LEU A 61 -15.95 -28.43 -5.46
N THR A 62 -17.27 -28.35 -5.33
CA THR A 62 -18.18 -29.31 -5.97
C THR A 62 -18.21 -29.12 -7.48
N GLU A 63 -18.63 -30.16 -8.22
CA GLU A 63 -18.79 -30.05 -9.68
C GLU A 63 -19.79 -28.97 -10.09
N ALA A 64 -20.83 -28.73 -9.27
CA ALA A 64 -21.82 -27.69 -9.50
C ALA A 64 -21.17 -26.30 -9.46
N ALA A 65 -20.38 -26.02 -8.41
CA ALA A 65 -19.67 -24.74 -8.27
C ALA A 65 -18.64 -24.50 -9.39
N ILE A 66 -18.01 -25.56 -9.91
CA ILE A 66 -17.08 -25.45 -11.06
C ILE A 66 -17.82 -25.07 -12.34
N LYS A 67 -19.01 -25.66 -12.58
CA LYS A 67 -19.81 -25.38 -13.77
C LYS A 67 -20.43 -23.99 -13.73
N GLU A 68 -20.85 -23.54 -12.55
CA GLU A 68 -21.55 -22.28 -12.33
C GLU A 68 -20.73 -21.34 -11.43
N LYS A 69 -19.49 -21.05 -11.85
CA LYS A 69 -18.62 -20.10 -11.13
C LYS A 69 -19.32 -18.73 -11.01
N PRO A 70 -19.49 -18.18 -9.80
CA PRO A 70 -20.08 -16.85 -9.64
C PRO A 70 -19.16 -15.77 -10.22
N THR A 71 -19.78 -14.70 -10.75
CA THR A 71 -19.05 -13.50 -11.14
C THR A 71 -18.60 -12.71 -9.92
N ASN A 72 -17.60 -11.83 -10.09
CA ASN A 72 -17.19 -10.92 -9.01
C ASN A 72 -18.36 -10.07 -8.53
N ASP A 73 -19.15 -9.48 -9.45
CA ASP A 73 -20.25 -8.59 -9.09
C ASP A 73 -21.35 -9.30 -8.27
N THR A 74 -21.76 -10.50 -8.71
CA THR A 74 -22.75 -11.31 -7.98
C THR A 74 -22.26 -11.66 -6.58
N LEU A 75 -20.97 -12.01 -6.45
CA LEU A 75 -20.39 -12.35 -5.16
C LEU A 75 -20.18 -11.10 -4.29
N THR A 76 -19.77 -9.97 -4.85
CA THR A 76 -19.62 -8.69 -4.14
C THR A 76 -20.94 -8.26 -3.51
N ASN A 77 -22.05 -8.37 -4.24
CA ASN A 77 -23.38 -8.08 -3.69
C ASN A 77 -23.73 -9.06 -2.55
N TYR A 78 -23.52 -10.35 -2.75
CA TYR A 78 -23.74 -11.36 -1.70
C TYR A 78 -22.89 -11.09 -0.45
N ILE A 79 -21.60 -10.79 -0.61
CA ILE A 79 -20.72 -10.47 0.51
C ILE A 79 -21.21 -9.21 1.23
N PHE A 80 -21.68 -8.20 0.50
CA PHE A 80 -22.20 -6.97 1.10
C PHE A 80 -23.48 -7.23 1.93
N GLU A 81 -24.39 -8.05 1.42
CA GLU A 81 -25.71 -8.29 2.03
C GLU A 81 -25.65 -9.32 3.16
N GLU A 82 -24.89 -10.41 3.00
CA GLU A 82 -24.97 -11.58 3.88
C GLU A 82 -23.73 -11.72 4.80
N VAL A 83 -22.53 -11.46 4.28
CA VAL A 83 -21.27 -11.71 5.03
C VAL A 83 -20.80 -10.48 5.80
N ALA A 84 -20.86 -9.29 5.20
CA ALA A 84 -20.39 -8.05 5.79
C ALA A 84 -21.13 -7.65 7.09
N PRO A 85 -22.44 -7.92 7.28
CA PRO A 85 -23.12 -7.66 8.55
C PRO A 85 -22.57 -8.49 9.71
N SER A 86 -22.04 -9.68 9.43
CA SER A 86 -21.46 -10.59 10.43
C SER A 86 -20.03 -10.19 10.83
N ILE A 87 -19.43 -9.17 10.20
CA ILE A 87 -18.12 -8.60 10.52
C ILE A 87 -18.30 -7.33 11.33
N MET A 88 -17.55 -7.20 12.44
CA MET A 88 -17.59 -5.98 13.26
C MET A 88 -17.16 -4.76 12.43
N GLU A 89 -17.93 -3.68 12.55
CA GLU A 89 -17.78 -2.50 11.69
C GLU A 89 -16.38 -1.87 11.79
N ASP A 90 -15.83 -1.77 12.99
CA ASP A 90 -14.47 -1.24 13.23
C ASP A 90 -13.37 -2.16 12.68
N LYS A 91 -13.69 -3.44 12.44
CA LYS A 91 -12.75 -4.44 11.92
C LYS A 91 -12.75 -4.55 10.40
N LYS A 92 -13.75 -4.02 9.68
CA LYS A 92 -13.76 -4.07 8.20
C LYS A 92 -12.52 -3.43 7.59
N LYS A 93 -12.14 -2.23 8.05
CA LYS A 93 -10.87 -1.59 7.65
C LYS A 93 -9.63 -2.40 8.03
N ILE A 94 -9.66 -3.12 9.15
CA ILE A 94 -8.55 -3.96 9.63
C ILE A 94 -8.38 -5.17 8.71
N VAL A 95 -9.48 -5.78 8.26
CA VAL A 95 -9.45 -6.86 7.26
C VAL A 95 -8.78 -6.37 5.98
N ILE A 96 -9.19 -5.21 5.45
CA ILE A 96 -8.61 -4.66 4.22
C ILE A 96 -7.12 -4.43 4.38
N LEU A 97 -6.69 -3.71 5.44
CA LEU A 97 -5.28 -3.44 5.70
C LEU A 97 -4.44 -4.73 5.84
N THR A 98 -4.99 -5.74 6.52
CA THR A 98 -4.31 -7.01 6.71
C THR A 98 -4.23 -7.80 5.40
N LEU A 99 -5.28 -7.79 4.57
CA LEU A 99 -5.25 -8.41 3.23
C LEU A 99 -4.20 -7.78 2.33
N ILE A 100 -4.09 -6.44 2.36
CA ILE A 100 -3.05 -5.72 1.62
C ILE A 100 -1.66 -6.15 2.08
N ASP A 101 -1.42 -6.32 3.39
CA ASP A 101 -0.14 -6.82 3.90
C ASP A 101 0.14 -8.27 3.48
N ILE A 102 -0.86 -9.15 3.53
CA ILE A 102 -0.74 -10.54 3.06
C ILE A 102 -0.35 -10.56 1.57
N ILE A 103 -1.06 -9.80 0.72
CA ILE A 103 -0.78 -9.70 -0.72
C ILE A 103 0.63 -9.14 -0.96
N ARG A 104 1.04 -8.15 -0.18
CA ARG A 104 2.38 -7.55 -0.26
C ARG A 104 3.48 -8.56 0.05
N ARG A 105 3.27 -9.42 1.04
CA ARG A 105 4.25 -10.45 1.47
C ARG A 105 4.25 -11.68 0.58
N ASP A 106 3.13 -11.98 -0.09
CA ASP A 106 3.05 -13.14 -0.97
C ASP A 106 3.84 -12.90 -2.27
N THR A 107 5.11 -13.27 -2.25
CA THR A 107 6.02 -13.12 -3.39
C THR A 107 5.61 -13.97 -4.59
N SER A 108 4.80 -15.02 -4.39
CA SER A 108 4.31 -15.87 -5.47
C SER A 108 3.36 -15.14 -6.40
N LEU A 109 2.66 -14.11 -5.92
CA LEU A 109 1.72 -13.29 -6.70
C LEU A 109 2.39 -12.44 -7.78
N SER A 110 3.71 -12.22 -7.73
CA SER A 110 4.46 -11.59 -8.84
C SER A 110 5.24 -12.57 -9.70
N ARG A 111 5.17 -13.88 -9.39
CA ARG A 111 5.89 -14.94 -10.10
C ARG A 111 4.93 -16.06 -10.50
N GLU A 112 4.84 -17.11 -9.68
CA GLU A 112 4.07 -18.33 -9.95
C GLU A 112 2.58 -18.06 -10.20
N LYS A 113 1.99 -17.13 -9.44
CA LYS A 113 0.55 -16.85 -9.42
C LYS A 113 0.18 -15.53 -10.07
N LYS A 114 1.10 -14.91 -10.82
CA LYS A 114 0.91 -13.59 -11.43
C LYS A 114 -0.33 -13.49 -12.32
N GLU A 115 -0.46 -14.38 -13.29
CA GLU A 115 -1.58 -14.33 -14.23
C GLU A 115 -2.92 -14.65 -13.56
N LEU A 116 -2.92 -15.55 -12.57
CA LEU A 116 -4.11 -15.85 -11.77
C LEU A 116 -4.49 -14.65 -10.90
N PHE A 117 -3.54 -14.02 -10.21
CA PHE A 117 -3.82 -12.82 -9.44
C PHE A 117 -4.46 -11.75 -10.32
N LYS A 118 -3.90 -11.51 -11.52
CA LYS A 118 -4.45 -10.56 -12.48
C LYS A 118 -5.83 -10.95 -12.99
N GLU A 119 -6.11 -12.23 -13.19
CA GLU A 119 -7.45 -12.72 -13.58
C GLU A 119 -8.52 -12.37 -12.53
N TYR A 120 -8.22 -12.56 -11.24
CA TYR A 120 -9.20 -12.41 -10.16
C TYR A 120 -9.25 -11.01 -9.55
N PHE A 121 -8.12 -10.31 -9.47
CA PHE A 121 -8.04 -8.93 -8.95
C PHE A 121 -8.13 -7.86 -10.06
N PHE A 122 -8.12 -8.27 -11.33
CA PHE A 122 -8.17 -7.43 -12.53
C PHE A 122 -6.95 -6.52 -12.79
N VAL A 123 -5.99 -6.51 -11.88
CA VAL A 123 -4.74 -5.76 -11.95
C VAL A 123 -3.57 -6.63 -11.51
N ASP A 124 -2.33 -6.26 -11.87
CA ASP A 124 -1.18 -6.94 -11.27
C ASP A 124 -0.96 -6.54 -9.81
N ARG A 125 -0.12 -7.30 -9.08
CA ARG A 125 0.14 -7.06 -7.66
C ARG A 125 0.64 -5.65 -7.38
N GLU A 126 1.55 -5.13 -8.21
CA GLU A 126 2.14 -3.81 -7.93
C GLU A 126 1.15 -2.69 -8.19
N GLN A 127 0.32 -2.83 -9.21
CA GLN A 127 -0.80 -1.93 -9.46
C GLN A 127 -1.79 -1.95 -8.28
N PHE A 128 -2.19 -3.13 -7.81
CA PHE A 128 -3.06 -3.28 -6.64
C PHE A 128 -2.49 -2.59 -5.39
N LEU A 129 -1.20 -2.76 -5.12
CA LEU A 129 -0.52 -2.14 -3.97
C LEU A 129 -0.34 -0.62 -4.10
N MET A 130 -0.63 -0.04 -5.27
CA MET A 130 -0.65 1.40 -5.51
C MET A 130 -2.06 2.00 -5.47
N GLU A 131 -3.11 1.17 -5.36
CA GLU A 131 -4.48 1.67 -5.20
C GLU A 131 -4.65 2.33 -3.84
N SER A 132 -5.38 3.44 -3.80
CA SER A 132 -5.70 4.14 -2.56
C SER A 132 -7.08 3.82 -2.00
N ASN A 133 -7.99 3.26 -2.80
CA ASN A 133 -9.39 3.10 -2.41
C ASN A 133 -9.83 1.64 -2.54
N PHE A 134 -10.36 1.08 -1.45
CA PHE A 134 -10.76 -0.33 -1.39
C PHE A 134 -12.16 -0.45 -0.79
N VAL A 135 -13.06 -1.11 -1.50
CA VAL A 135 -14.39 -1.47 -0.97
C VAL A 135 -14.31 -2.84 -0.31
N PHE A 136 -14.82 -2.95 0.91
CA PHE A 136 -14.73 -4.17 1.72
C PHE A 136 -15.28 -5.40 1.01
N SER A 137 -16.50 -5.31 0.45
CA SER A 137 -17.13 -6.45 -0.21
C SER A 137 -16.40 -6.89 -1.47
N ASP A 138 -15.87 -5.94 -2.25
CA ASP A 138 -15.13 -6.21 -3.49
C ASP A 138 -13.78 -6.89 -3.24
N ILE A 139 -12.99 -6.40 -2.27
CA ILE A 139 -11.70 -7.05 -1.96
C ILE A 139 -11.90 -8.44 -1.36
N VAL A 140 -12.95 -8.63 -0.55
CA VAL A 140 -13.29 -9.93 0.04
C VAL A 140 -13.77 -10.91 -1.03
N SER A 141 -14.61 -10.48 -1.98
CA SER A 141 -15.08 -11.33 -3.09
C SER A 141 -13.94 -11.74 -4.02
N LYS A 142 -13.06 -10.80 -4.41
CA LYS A 142 -11.85 -11.08 -5.20
C LYS A 142 -10.93 -12.09 -4.49
N ALA A 143 -10.66 -11.89 -3.20
CA ALA A 143 -9.85 -12.80 -2.40
C ALA A 143 -10.50 -14.19 -2.27
N LEU A 144 -11.82 -14.27 -2.07
CA LEU A 144 -12.54 -15.54 -1.99
C LEU A 144 -12.50 -16.30 -3.31
N LEU A 145 -12.74 -15.63 -4.44
CA LEU A 145 -12.65 -16.24 -5.78
C LEU A 145 -11.22 -16.70 -6.07
N PHE A 146 -10.22 -15.87 -5.81
CA PHE A 146 -8.82 -16.21 -6.01
C PHE A 146 -8.40 -17.43 -5.19
N THR A 147 -8.76 -17.47 -3.90
CA THR A 147 -8.32 -18.55 -3.00
C THR A 147 -9.04 -19.88 -3.23
N THR A 148 -10.21 -19.88 -3.88
CA THR A 148 -11.00 -21.10 -4.14
C THR A 148 -10.92 -21.57 -5.59
N PHE A 149 -11.02 -20.68 -6.58
CA PHE A 149 -10.94 -21.01 -8.00
C PHE A 149 -9.53 -20.82 -8.61
N GLY A 150 -8.64 -20.06 -7.97
CA GLY A 150 -7.28 -19.80 -8.46
C GLY A 150 -6.27 -20.94 -8.28
N ASN A 151 -6.74 -22.17 -8.01
CA ASN A 151 -5.89 -23.35 -7.77
C ASN A 151 -4.76 -23.06 -6.75
N VAL A 152 -5.11 -22.36 -5.67
CA VAL A 152 -4.20 -22.03 -4.58
C VAL A 152 -4.25 -23.15 -3.56
N LYS A 153 -3.12 -23.83 -3.31
CA LYS A 153 -3.09 -24.89 -2.30
C LYS A 153 -3.17 -24.25 -0.92
N ASN A 154 -4.13 -24.69 -0.12
CA ASN A 154 -4.30 -24.19 1.23
C ASN A 154 -3.22 -24.73 2.19
N LYS A 155 -2.55 -25.83 1.82
CA LYS A 155 -1.53 -26.49 2.65
C LYS A 155 -0.18 -25.79 2.73
N TYR A 156 0.05 -24.69 2.00
CA TYR A 156 1.36 -24.04 1.97
C TYR A 156 1.80 -23.50 3.34
N ASN A 157 0.85 -23.13 4.21
CA ASN A 157 1.14 -22.62 5.55
C ASN A 157 0.98 -23.72 6.64
N LYS A 158 0.97 -25.00 6.25
CA LYS A 158 0.77 -26.11 7.18
C LYS A 158 2.06 -26.36 7.99
N GLY A 159 2.08 -25.90 9.24
CA GLY A 159 3.25 -25.96 10.13
C GLY A 159 3.44 -24.66 10.91
N ASP A 160 2.89 -23.57 10.38
CA ASP A 160 2.93 -22.23 10.97
C ASP A 160 1.67 -22.05 11.81
N VAL A 161 1.75 -22.39 13.10
CA VAL A 161 0.59 -22.65 13.96
C VAL A 161 -0.38 -21.45 14.11
N PHE A 162 0.01 -20.20 13.81
CA PHE A 162 -0.87 -19.00 13.90
C PHE A 162 -0.41 -17.80 13.04
N VAL A 163 -0.42 -17.89 11.71
CA VAL A 163 0.04 -16.76 10.87
C VAL A 163 -0.84 -15.50 11.04
N ILE A 164 -2.16 -15.65 11.17
CA ILE A 164 -3.08 -14.54 11.43
C ILE A 164 -3.52 -14.56 12.89
N SER A 165 -2.63 -14.15 13.79
CA SER A 165 -2.94 -13.91 15.20
C SER A 165 -3.46 -12.48 15.42
N ASP A 166 -4.04 -12.20 16.59
CA ASP A 166 -4.41 -10.81 16.93
C ASP A 166 -3.18 -9.91 17.04
N GLU A 167 -2.05 -10.47 17.50
CA GLU A 167 -0.75 -9.82 17.50
C GLU A 167 -0.29 -9.46 16.08
N TYR A 168 -0.40 -10.39 15.13
CA TYR A 168 -0.07 -10.13 13.73
C TYR A 168 -0.93 -9.00 13.17
N ILE A 169 -2.26 -9.10 13.31
CA ILE A 169 -3.21 -8.09 12.83
C ILE A 169 -2.87 -6.71 13.42
N ASN A 170 -2.69 -6.63 14.74
CA ASN A 170 -2.38 -5.36 15.41
C ASN A 170 -1.03 -4.81 14.92
N THR A 171 -0.02 -5.65 14.76
CA THR A 171 1.32 -5.24 14.31
C THR A 171 1.30 -4.67 12.90
N VAL A 172 0.57 -5.29 11.97
CA VAL A 172 0.56 -4.85 10.57
C VAL A 172 -0.38 -3.70 10.30
N THR A 173 -1.40 -3.49 11.14
CA THR A 173 -2.39 -2.41 10.94
C THR A 173 -2.10 -1.15 11.74
N ALA A 174 -1.51 -1.27 12.94
CA ALA A 174 -1.23 -0.12 13.82
C ALA A 174 -0.51 1.06 13.14
N PRO A 175 0.50 0.84 12.26
CA PRO A 175 1.19 1.95 11.59
C PRO A 175 0.27 2.78 10.69
N TYR A 176 -0.83 2.21 10.20
CA TYR A 176 -1.70 2.83 9.19
C TYR A 176 -2.97 3.45 9.79
N LEU A 177 -3.31 3.17 11.05
CA LEU A 177 -4.62 3.54 11.60
C LEU A 177 -4.90 5.05 11.62
N ASN A 178 -3.87 5.89 11.67
CA ASN A 178 -3.99 7.35 11.60
C ASN A 178 -3.94 7.90 10.17
N ASP A 179 -3.55 7.06 9.20
CA ASP A 179 -3.25 7.42 7.82
C ASP A 179 -4.31 6.87 6.84
N VAL A 180 -5.46 6.45 7.36
CA VAL A 180 -6.58 5.92 6.57
C VAL A 180 -7.89 6.56 6.96
N ASP A 181 -8.78 6.71 5.98
CA ASP A 181 -10.15 7.17 6.17
C ASP A 181 -11.12 6.02 5.88
N TRP A 182 -12.16 5.88 6.72
CA TRP A 182 -13.18 4.84 6.58
C TRP A 182 -14.54 5.48 6.32
N ASP A 183 -15.09 5.24 5.13
CA ASP A 183 -16.48 5.57 4.78
C ASP A 183 -17.38 4.39 5.14
N LYS A 184 -18.04 4.49 6.30
CA LYS A 184 -18.99 3.48 6.80
C LYS A 184 -20.16 3.24 5.84
N GLY A 185 -20.63 4.27 5.14
CA GLY A 185 -21.79 4.15 4.25
C GLY A 185 -21.47 3.34 2.99
N LYS A 186 -20.25 3.50 2.46
CA LYS A 186 -19.76 2.75 1.30
C LYS A 186 -19.00 1.48 1.66
N GLN A 187 -18.74 1.25 2.95
CA GLN A 187 -17.78 0.25 3.44
C GLN A 187 -16.43 0.34 2.71
N ALA A 188 -15.93 1.57 2.54
CA ALA A 188 -14.74 1.84 1.75
C ALA A 188 -13.61 2.41 2.62
N LEU A 189 -12.41 1.87 2.43
CA LEU A 189 -11.17 2.34 3.03
C LEU A 189 -10.38 3.16 2.02
N THR A 190 -10.02 4.37 2.40
CA THR A 190 -9.09 5.22 1.66
C THR A 190 -7.74 5.25 2.37
N LEU A 191 -6.71 4.73 1.72
CA LEU A 191 -5.30 4.82 2.11
C LEU A 191 -4.77 6.21 1.75
N THR A 192 -5.11 7.19 2.56
CA THR A 192 -4.80 8.59 2.26
C THR A 192 -3.31 8.87 2.11
N TYR A 193 -2.45 8.11 2.79
CA TYR A 193 -1.01 8.24 2.65
C TYR A 193 -0.53 7.93 1.21
N ILE A 194 -1.23 7.04 0.48
CA ILE A 194 -0.94 6.74 -0.92
C ILE A 194 -1.35 7.91 -1.80
N GLU A 195 -2.53 8.51 -1.57
CA GLU A 195 -3.01 9.67 -2.33
C GLU A 195 -2.07 10.86 -2.17
N ILE A 196 -1.72 11.16 -0.92
CA ILE A 196 -0.76 12.21 -0.56
C ILE A 196 0.59 11.99 -1.25
N TYR A 197 1.11 10.76 -1.17
CA TYR A 197 2.41 10.43 -1.77
C TYR A 197 2.38 10.50 -3.30
N ASN A 198 1.33 9.97 -3.93
CA ASN A 198 1.20 9.99 -5.38
C ASN A 198 1.10 11.41 -5.92
N GLU A 199 0.32 12.26 -5.25
CA GLU A 199 0.20 13.68 -5.57
C GLU A 199 1.55 14.41 -5.40
N PHE A 200 2.21 14.22 -4.26
CA PHE A 200 3.54 14.79 -4.02
C PHE A 200 4.55 14.37 -5.10
N THR A 201 4.56 13.09 -5.47
CA THR A 201 5.44 12.54 -6.51
C THR A 201 5.11 13.11 -7.89
N HIS A 202 3.82 13.31 -8.19
CA HIS A 202 3.38 13.95 -9.42
C HIS A 202 3.94 15.38 -9.51
N LEU A 203 3.73 16.20 -8.48
CA LEU A 203 4.21 17.59 -8.44
C LEU A 203 5.73 17.67 -8.53
N ILE A 204 6.45 16.80 -7.82
CA ILE A 204 7.91 16.72 -7.90
C ILE A 204 8.39 16.51 -9.35
N ARG A 205 7.69 15.68 -10.12
CA ARG A 205 8.05 15.39 -11.52
C ARG A 205 7.62 16.49 -12.46
N GLU A 206 6.39 16.99 -12.29
CA GLU A 206 5.81 18.07 -13.07
C GLU A 206 6.71 19.32 -13.06
N TYR A 207 7.19 19.70 -11.88
CA TYR A 207 8.07 20.85 -11.70
C TYR A 207 9.57 20.50 -11.82
N GLY A 208 9.92 19.28 -12.19
CA GLY A 208 11.31 18.87 -12.40
C GLY A 208 12.19 18.89 -11.14
N ILE A 209 11.61 18.88 -9.94
CA ILE A 209 12.32 18.92 -8.66
C ILE A 209 13.18 17.66 -8.46
N GLU A 210 12.63 16.48 -8.78
CA GLU A 210 13.40 15.21 -8.70
C GLU A 210 14.61 15.25 -9.64
N ARG A 211 14.43 15.78 -10.84
CA ARG A 211 15.53 15.90 -11.80
C ARG A 211 16.61 16.83 -11.29
N PHE A 212 16.21 18.00 -10.79
CA PHE A 212 17.13 18.98 -10.22
C PHE A 212 17.94 18.40 -9.06
N ILE A 213 17.26 17.77 -8.09
CA ILE A 213 17.90 17.22 -6.89
C ILE A 213 18.76 15.99 -7.21
N LEU A 214 18.46 15.20 -8.24
CA LEU A 214 19.21 13.98 -8.54
C LEU A 214 20.32 14.18 -9.56
N TYR A 215 20.14 15.03 -10.55
CA TYR A 215 21.02 15.03 -11.73
C TYR A 215 21.76 16.34 -11.97
N ASP A 216 21.25 17.47 -11.45
CA ASP A 216 21.92 18.75 -11.69
C ASP A 216 23.12 18.91 -10.76
N ASP A 217 24.23 19.39 -11.31
CA ASP A 217 25.45 19.70 -10.55
C ASP A 217 25.58 21.21 -10.34
N PRO A 218 25.28 21.72 -9.12
CA PRO A 218 25.37 23.13 -8.84
C PRO A 218 26.80 23.68 -8.92
N LYS A 219 27.85 22.84 -9.06
CA LYS A 219 29.24 23.31 -9.30
C LYS A 219 29.45 23.91 -10.67
N ASN A 220 28.73 23.44 -11.68
CA ASN A 220 29.01 23.77 -13.08
C ASN A 220 28.10 24.86 -13.63
N GLY A 221 26.98 25.14 -12.95
CA GLY A 221 26.00 26.18 -13.29
C GLY A 221 24.57 25.65 -13.27
N LEU A 222 23.60 26.52 -13.01
CA LEU A 222 22.17 26.19 -12.96
C LEU A 222 21.36 27.08 -13.89
N SER A 223 20.26 26.52 -14.43
CA SER A 223 19.24 27.31 -15.11
C SER A 223 18.40 28.08 -14.09
N GLY A 224 18.09 29.34 -14.39
CA GLY A 224 17.17 30.17 -13.60
C GLY A 224 15.77 29.55 -13.43
N SER A 225 15.36 28.69 -14.37
CA SER A 225 14.09 27.95 -14.30
C SER A 225 13.94 27.08 -13.05
N VAL A 226 15.06 26.69 -12.39
CA VAL A 226 15.04 25.95 -11.13
C VAL A 226 14.30 26.72 -10.04
N PHE A 227 14.56 28.03 -9.91
CA PHE A 227 13.94 28.86 -8.88
C PHE A 227 12.45 29.05 -9.13
N ASP A 228 12.06 29.30 -10.39
CA ASP A 228 10.66 29.43 -10.79
C ASP A 228 9.87 28.15 -10.56
N ASN A 229 10.44 27.01 -10.97
CA ASN A 229 9.82 25.70 -10.79
C ASN A 229 9.65 25.34 -9.32
N TYR A 230 10.66 25.63 -8.50
CA TYR A 230 10.57 25.45 -7.05
C TYR A 230 9.47 26.34 -6.45
N SER A 231 9.36 27.61 -6.83
CA SER A 231 8.30 28.50 -6.34
C SER A 231 6.91 27.95 -6.65
N LYS A 232 6.68 27.50 -7.90
CA LYS A 232 5.40 26.90 -8.32
C LYS A 232 5.11 25.58 -7.61
N PHE A 233 6.12 24.74 -7.43
CA PHE A 233 6.02 23.51 -6.67
C PHE A 233 5.61 23.78 -5.21
N ARG A 234 6.27 24.74 -4.57
CA ARG A 234 6.02 25.10 -3.17
C ARG A 234 4.59 25.64 -2.98
N GLU A 235 4.15 26.50 -3.89
CA GLU A 235 2.78 27.03 -3.90
C GLU A 235 1.75 25.92 -4.09
N SER A 236 1.97 25.04 -5.08
CA SER A 236 1.07 23.92 -5.40
C SER A 236 0.90 22.97 -4.22
N ILE A 237 2.01 22.58 -3.57
CA ILE A 237 1.94 21.72 -2.39
C ILE A 237 1.26 22.45 -1.23
N SER A 238 1.64 23.70 -0.96
CA SER A 238 1.11 24.43 0.20
C SER A 238 -0.41 24.59 0.11
N HIS A 239 -0.94 24.88 -1.07
CA HIS A 239 -2.39 24.96 -1.29
C HIS A 239 -3.09 23.63 -1.02
N LYS A 240 -2.51 22.51 -1.47
CA LYS A 240 -3.06 21.16 -1.24
C LYS A 240 -2.93 20.71 0.22
N MET A 241 -1.93 21.20 0.95
CA MET A 241 -1.70 20.85 2.36
C MET A 241 -2.70 21.50 3.33
N VAL A 242 -3.36 22.60 2.98
CA VAL A 242 -4.28 23.33 3.90
C VAL A 242 -5.43 22.46 4.41
N ASN A 243 -5.81 21.42 3.66
CA ASN A 243 -6.96 20.57 3.97
C ASN A 243 -6.61 19.21 4.57
N ILE A 244 -5.35 18.97 4.99
CA ILE A 244 -4.92 17.63 5.38
C ILE A 244 -4.34 17.61 6.79
N ASP A 245 -4.71 16.58 7.55
CA ASP A 245 -4.34 16.42 8.96
C ASP A 245 -2.82 16.21 9.12
N TYR A 246 -2.15 17.20 9.71
CA TYR A 246 -0.71 17.17 10.02
C TYR A 246 -0.28 16.04 10.96
N ARG A 247 -1.23 15.30 11.55
CA ARG A 247 -0.93 14.13 12.38
C ARG A 247 -0.39 12.93 11.59
N ARG A 248 -0.60 12.90 10.26
CA ARG A 248 -0.18 11.80 9.38
C ARG A 248 1.33 11.73 9.19
N ASP A 249 1.91 10.54 9.23
CA ASP A 249 3.38 10.39 9.27
C ASP A 249 4.05 10.72 7.93
N ILE A 250 3.43 10.34 6.81
CA ILE A 250 3.91 10.76 5.47
C ILE A 250 3.93 12.28 5.34
N TRP A 251 2.96 12.99 5.92
CA TRP A 251 2.96 14.46 5.87
C TRP A 251 4.11 15.07 6.64
N LYS A 252 4.46 14.53 7.81
CA LYS A 252 5.64 14.98 8.56
C LYS A 252 6.92 14.81 7.74
N MET A 253 7.03 13.72 6.99
CA MET A 253 8.18 13.50 6.10
C MET A 253 8.19 14.49 4.93
N ILE A 254 7.04 14.78 4.31
CA ILE A 254 6.95 15.78 3.23
C ILE A 254 7.26 17.18 3.77
N ALA A 255 6.74 17.56 4.92
CA ALA A 255 7.03 18.84 5.55
C ALA A 255 8.54 19.00 5.84
N LEU A 256 9.19 17.94 6.34
CA LEU A 256 10.63 17.93 6.56
C LEU A 256 11.42 17.99 5.24
N TYR A 257 10.97 17.28 4.20
CA TYR A 257 11.54 17.36 2.87
C TYR A 257 11.49 18.80 2.33
N LEU A 258 10.34 19.46 2.45
CA LEU A 258 10.14 20.84 2.00
C LEU A 258 11.02 21.80 2.80
N SER A 259 11.08 21.68 4.13
CA SER A 259 11.96 22.53 4.94
C SER A 259 13.41 22.44 4.48
N ASN A 260 13.92 21.23 4.23
CA ASN A 260 15.30 21.06 3.75
C ASN A 260 15.48 21.56 2.32
N LEU A 261 14.46 21.43 1.46
CA LEU A 261 14.49 21.96 0.10
C LEU A 261 14.51 23.49 0.12
N ASP A 262 13.70 24.12 0.98
CA ASP A 262 13.67 25.55 1.19
C ASP A 262 15.07 26.06 1.61
N ASP A 263 15.69 25.41 2.61
CA ASP A 263 17.05 25.74 3.07
C ASP A 263 18.07 25.62 1.93
N TYR A 264 17.98 24.56 1.13
CA TYR A 264 18.87 24.32 0.00
C TYR A 264 18.72 25.36 -1.11
N ILE A 265 17.50 25.70 -1.50
CA ILE A 265 17.23 26.70 -2.53
C ILE A 265 17.64 28.10 -2.05
N ASN A 266 17.32 28.46 -0.81
CA ASN A 266 17.74 29.72 -0.21
C ASN A 266 19.27 29.84 -0.22
N PHE A 267 19.96 28.79 0.23
CA PHE A 267 21.41 28.73 0.17
C PHE A 267 21.94 29.00 -1.25
N LEU A 268 21.41 28.31 -2.26
CA LEU A 268 21.87 28.46 -3.64
C LEU A 268 21.62 29.90 -4.15
N SER A 269 20.46 30.48 -3.82
CA SER A 269 20.11 31.85 -4.23
C SER A 269 21.08 32.91 -3.71
N PHE A 270 21.64 32.72 -2.52
CA PHE A 270 22.64 33.64 -1.94
C PHE A 270 24.07 33.42 -2.45
N ASN A 271 24.36 32.23 -2.96
CA ASN A 271 25.73 31.80 -3.29
C ASN A 271 25.98 31.64 -4.79
N MET A 272 25.02 32.05 -5.62
CA MET A 272 25.12 32.02 -7.07
C MET A 272 24.95 33.41 -7.67
N VAL A 273 25.67 33.67 -8.76
CA VAL A 273 25.60 34.91 -9.53
C VAL A 273 25.16 34.59 -10.95
N GLU A 274 24.26 35.42 -11.47
CA GLU A 274 23.87 35.35 -12.88
C GLU A 274 25.03 35.81 -13.76
N VAL A 275 25.56 34.93 -14.60
CA VAL A 275 26.67 35.24 -15.52
C VAL A 275 26.20 35.46 -16.95
N SER A 276 25.00 35.00 -17.27
CA SER A 276 24.27 35.29 -18.51
C SER A 276 22.78 35.07 -18.27
N PRO A 277 21.88 35.60 -19.13
CA PRO A 277 20.45 35.56 -18.89
C PRO A 277 19.93 34.16 -18.51
N ASN A 278 19.39 34.02 -17.29
CA ASN A 278 18.90 32.77 -16.71
C ASN A 278 19.96 31.66 -16.52
N ILE A 279 21.24 32.00 -16.41
CA ILE A 279 22.32 31.05 -16.13
C ILE A 279 23.13 31.55 -14.93
N PHE A 280 23.14 30.75 -13.88
CA PHE A 280 23.72 31.06 -12.60
C PHE A 280 24.95 30.19 -12.34
N HIS A 281 26.05 30.80 -11.89
CA HIS A 281 27.26 30.08 -11.47
C HIS A 281 27.57 30.33 -10.00
N PRO A 282 28.25 29.39 -9.32
CA PRO A 282 28.76 29.61 -7.97
C PRO A 282 29.69 30.82 -7.91
N ILE A 283 29.62 31.57 -6.81
CA ILE A 283 30.58 32.63 -6.51
C ILE A 283 31.97 31.98 -6.21
N PRO A 284 33.10 32.45 -6.80
CA PRO A 284 34.40 31.75 -6.70
C PRO A 284 35.09 31.70 -5.32
N ASP A 285 35.81 30.58 -5.12
CA ASP A 285 36.95 30.20 -4.25
C ASP A 285 36.97 30.39 -2.72
N GLU A 286 36.11 31.19 -2.09
CA GLU A 286 36.06 31.24 -0.60
C GLU A 286 35.05 30.24 0.00
N ILE A 287 34.26 29.58 -0.85
CA ILE A 287 32.97 28.93 -0.48
C ILE A 287 33.12 27.42 -0.23
N LYS A 288 34.33 26.85 -0.17
CA LYS A 288 34.50 25.38 -0.03
C LYS A 288 33.72 24.79 1.15
N ALA A 289 33.77 25.39 2.33
CA ALA A 289 33.04 24.90 3.51
C ALA A 289 31.52 25.00 3.33
N VAL A 290 31.06 26.14 2.82
CA VAL A 290 29.65 26.49 2.57
C VAL A 290 29.08 25.54 1.49
N PHE A 291 29.85 25.21 0.45
CA PHE A 291 29.47 24.26 -0.59
C PHE A 291 29.32 22.81 -0.09
N TYR A 292 30.11 22.38 0.91
CA TYR A 292 29.91 21.05 1.52
C TYR A 292 28.60 20.97 2.31
N GLU A 293 28.15 22.08 2.89
CA GLU A 293 26.87 22.14 3.61
C GLU A 293 25.68 21.90 2.67
N SER A 294 25.67 22.53 1.49
CA SER A 294 24.60 22.35 0.50
C SER A 294 24.53 20.91 -0.03
N LEU A 295 25.68 20.27 -0.26
CA LEU A 295 25.74 18.84 -0.61
C LEU A 295 25.18 17.95 0.50
N ASN A 296 25.40 18.30 1.77
CA ASN A 296 24.81 17.58 2.90
C ASN A 296 23.29 17.78 2.99
N ILE A 297 22.78 18.98 2.73
CA ILE A 297 21.33 19.23 2.67
C ILE A 297 20.71 18.43 1.53
N ARG A 298 21.30 18.44 0.32
CA ARG A 298 20.87 17.59 -0.81
C ARG A 298 20.81 16.10 -0.44
N LYS A 299 21.84 15.58 0.23
CA LYS A 299 21.85 14.19 0.74
C LYS A 299 20.71 13.94 1.73
N ASN A 300 20.40 14.90 2.60
CA ASN A 300 19.28 14.80 3.54
C ASN A 300 17.93 14.78 2.81
N ILE A 301 17.73 15.64 1.81
CA ILE A 301 16.54 15.66 0.94
C ILE A 301 16.34 14.28 0.31
N ASN A 302 17.39 13.74 -0.32
CA ASN A 302 17.38 12.40 -0.91
C ASN A 302 17.03 11.33 0.13
N LYS A 303 17.67 11.36 1.30
CA LYS A 303 17.41 10.41 2.39
C LYS A 303 15.96 10.47 2.87
N ILE A 304 15.35 11.65 2.96
CA ILE A 304 13.94 11.81 3.35
C ILE A 304 13.03 11.28 2.26
N TYR A 305 13.29 11.62 0.99
CA TYR A 305 12.53 11.07 -0.14
C TYR A 305 12.58 9.55 -0.17
N GLY A 306 13.76 8.96 -0.01
CA GLY A 306 13.91 7.51 0.09
C GLY A 306 13.17 6.91 1.29
N LYS A 307 13.17 7.57 2.45
CA LYS A 307 12.36 7.13 3.60
C LYS A 307 10.86 7.20 3.33
N MET A 308 10.36 8.24 2.67
CA MET A 308 8.97 8.35 2.25
C MET A 308 8.61 7.21 1.31
N THR A 309 9.40 7.00 0.26
CA THR A 309 9.17 5.90 -0.68
C THR A 309 9.23 4.54 0.02
N MET A 310 10.13 4.32 0.99
CA MET A 310 10.15 3.08 1.77
C MET A 310 8.95 2.91 2.70
N ALA A 311 8.43 4.01 3.27
CA ALA A 311 7.25 3.97 4.12
C ALA A 311 5.99 3.60 3.31
N VAL A 312 5.86 4.14 2.09
CA VAL A 312 4.73 3.88 1.19
C VAL A 312 4.91 2.55 0.44
N PHE A 313 6.14 2.27 -0.02
CA PHE A 313 6.51 1.13 -0.85
C PHE A 313 7.74 0.39 -0.29
N PRO A 314 7.59 -0.33 0.84
CA PRO A 314 8.71 -0.99 1.51
C PRO A 314 9.44 -2.04 0.64
N HIS A 315 8.79 -2.56 -0.39
CA HIS A 315 9.38 -3.51 -1.35
C HIS A 315 10.37 -2.88 -2.34
N LYS A 316 10.36 -1.55 -2.52
CA LYS A 316 11.30 -0.84 -3.41
C LYS A 316 12.65 -0.52 -2.77
N LYS A 317 12.94 -1.10 -1.59
CA LYS A 317 14.14 -0.80 -0.80
C LYS A 317 15.44 -0.86 -1.61
N GLU A 318 15.66 -1.92 -2.40
CA GLU A 318 16.90 -2.06 -3.19
C GLU A 318 17.01 -1.02 -4.32
N GLU A 319 15.91 -0.74 -5.03
CA GLU A 319 15.87 0.31 -6.07
C GLU A 319 16.18 1.69 -5.48
N ILE A 320 15.60 2.00 -4.32
CA ILE A 320 15.80 3.28 -3.62
C ILE A 320 17.23 3.39 -3.09
N MET A 321 17.75 2.34 -2.43
CA MET A 321 19.11 2.37 -1.88
C MET A 321 20.16 2.60 -2.97
N ASN A 322 19.95 2.05 -4.18
CA ASN A 322 20.84 2.29 -5.31
C ASN A 322 20.78 3.74 -5.83
N ARG A 323 19.64 4.44 -5.69
CA ARG A 323 19.50 5.86 -6.04
C ARG A 323 20.04 6.81 -4.97
N LEU A 324 20.06 6.41 -3.71
CA LEU A 324 20.57 7.23 -2.59
C LEU A 324 22.10 7.29 -2.48
N ILE A 325 22.81 6.40 -3.18
CA ILE A 325 24.28 6.27 -3.13
C ILE A 325 24.99 7.11 -4.21
N ILE A 326 24.23 7.72 -5.13
CA ILE A 326 24.72 8.66 -6.15
C ILE A 326 24.56 10.08 -5.61
#